data_AF-F7JZ83-F1
#
_entry.id   AF-F7JZ83-F1
#
_cell.length_a   1.000
_cell.length_b   1.000
_cell.length_c   1.000
_cell.angle_alpha   90.00
_cell.angle_beta   90.00
_cell.angle_gamma   90.00
#
_symmetry.space_group_name_H-M   'P 1'
#
loop_
_entity.id
_entity.type
_entity.pdbx_description
1 polymer ?
#
loop_
_entity_poly.entity_id
_entity_poly.type
_entity_poly.pdbx_seq_one_letter_code
_entity_poly.pdbx_strand_id
1 'polypeptide(L)'
;MENTAKKGFWGTFKEKHPAVAQFIVFFIISNGVTVLQMIMMPAIKYAFGFTSLVNTNFQILPIGHNLDGSVYYVFDYASGAISSGGGGGLAYFLAVEITLFLAQVINFFLQRNVTFKSNASVVKAAVWYFIAWVLISVGAAALQGLYKTPIYDFFMGMMGEGAGMTVADIITMLINCVISFWVFFPIMKIIFKEKEA
;
A
#
# COMPACT_ATOMS: atom_id res chain seq x y z
N MET A 1 -38.30 -0.48 35.30
CA MET A 1 -37.90 0.84 34.79
C MET A 1 -36.54 0.66 34.16
N GLU A 2 -36.51 0.39 32.86
CA GLU A 2 -35.32 -0.03 32.13
C GLU A 2 -34.65 1.20 31.50
N ASN A 3 -33.32 1.31 31.69
CA ASN A 3 -32.48 2.44 31.32
C ASN A 3 -32.59 2.80 29.82
N THR A 4 -33.45 3.75 29.49
CA THR A 4 -33.35 4.53 28.25
C THR A 4 -32.17 5.48 28.35
N ALA A 5 -30.94 4.94 28.29
CA ALA A 5 -29.78 5.75 27.95
C ALA A 5 -30.10 6.41 26.61
N LYS A 6 -30.23 7.75 26.58
CA LYS A 6 -30.52 8.54 25.39
C LYS A 6 -29.67 7.98 24.24
N LYS A 7 -30.30 7.24 23.31
CA LYS A 7 -29.66 6.87 22.05
C LYS A 7 -29.30 8.20 21.41
N GLY A 8 -28.00 8.56 21.45
CA GLY A 8 -27.52 9.78 20.84
C GLY A 8 -27.94 9.83 19.36
N PHE A 9 -27.89 11.00 18.74
CA PHE A 9 -28.25 11.20 17.32
C PHE A 9 -27.68 10.10 16.41
N TRP A 10 -26.46 9.64 16.69
CA TRP A 10 -25.79 8.53 16.01
C TRP A 10 -26.49 7.17 16.14
N GLY A 11 -27.02 6.83 17.32
CA GLY A 11 -27.73 5.56 17.56
C GLY A 11 -29.02 5.47 16.76
N THR A 12 -29.81 6.56 16.76
CA THR A 12 -31.05 6.65 15.98
C THR A 12 -30.78 6.69 14.47
N PHE A 13 -29.69 7.33 14.03
CA PHE A 13 -29.27 7.37 12.63
C PHE A 13 -28.82 6.01 12.12
N LYS A 14 -28.05 5.26 12.90
CA LYS A 14 -27.56 3.92 12.56
C LYS A 14 -28.69 2.90 12.38
N GLU A 15 -29.78 3.04 13.15
CA GLU A 15 -30.97 2.18 13.01
C GLU A 15 -31.78 2.52 11.76
N LYS A 16 -31.92 3.80 11.43
CA LYS A 16 -32.67 4.24 10.24
C LYS A 16 -31.93 4.01 8.92
N HIS A 17 -30.59 4.18 8.92
CA HIS A 17 -29.76 4.07 7.72
C HIS A 17 -28.48 3.26 7.99
N PRO A 18 -28.59 1.93 8.18
CA PRO A 18 -27.45 1.09 8.57
C PRO A 18 -26.32 1.08 7.53
N ALA A 19 -26.65 1.03 6.23
CA ALA A 19 -25.65 1.06 5.16
C ALA A 19 -24.90 2.40 5.08
N VAL A 20 -25.62 3.52 5.26
CA VAL A 20 -25.02 4.86 5.26
C VAL A 20 -24.12 5.05 6.48
N ALA A 21 -24.54 4.58 7.66
CA ALA A 21 -23.71 4.62 8.85
C ALA A 21 -22.43 3.78 8.71
N GLN A 22 -22.51 2.60 8.06
CA GLN A 22 -21.33 1.79 7.73
C GLN A 22 -20.41 2.52 6.76
N PHE A 23 -20.96 3.14 5.71
CA PHE A 23 -20.19 3.93 4.76
C PHE A 23 -19.48 5.11 5.43
N ILE A 24 -20.15 5.85 6.31
CA ILE A 24 -19.54 6.99 7.03
C ILE A 24 -18.38 6.51 7.91
N VAL A 25 -18.55 5.42 8.65
CA VAL A 25 -17.48 4.86 9.48
C VAL A 25 -16.31 4.37 8.62
N PHE A 26 -16.61 3.67 7.52
CA PHE A 26 -15.61 3.27 6.54
C PHE A 26 -14.85 4.49 6.00
N PHE A 27 -15.57 5.52 5.57
CA PHE A 27 -14.99 6.74 5.03
C PHE A 27 -14.07 7.44 6.05
N ILE A 28 -14.52 7.63 7.30
CA ILE A 28 -13.72 8.29 8.34
C ILE A 28 -12.45 7.49 8.64
N ILE A 29 -12.57 6.17 8.80
CA ILE A 29 -11.41 5.34 9.14
C ILE A 29 -10.45 5.26 7.95
N SER A 30 -10.94 5.09 6.71
CA SER A 30 -10.10 5.08 5.52
C SER A 30 -9.34 6.39 5.31
N ASN A 31 -9.99 7.54 5.49
CA ASN A 31 -9.30 8.83 5.44
C ASN A 31 -8.31 8.99 6.60
N GLY A 32 -8.66 8.52 7.80
CA GLY A 32 -7.75 8.49 8.96
C GLY A 32 -6.50 7.67 8.69
N VAL A 33 -6.62 6.51 8.03
CA VAL A 33 -5.50 5.68 7.59
C VAL A 33 -4.62 6.41 6.57
N THR A 34 -5.22 7.09 5.58
CA THR A 34 -4.45 7.89 4.61
C THR A 34 -3.67 9.01 5.29
N VAL A 35 -4.31 9.76 6.20
CA VAL A 35 -3.64 10.80 6.99
C VAL A 35 -2.51 10.23 7.84
N LEU A 36 -2.76 9.09 8.48
CA LEU A 36 -1.73 8.39 9.23
C LEU A 36 -0.54 8.05 8.32
N GLN A 37 -0.76 7.47 7.14
CA GLN A 37 0.33 7.17 6.19
C GLN A 37 1.12 8.41 5.78
N MET A 38 0.43 9.53 5.50
CA MET A 38 1.06 10.80 5.13
C MET A 38 1.97 11.35 6.23
N ILE A 39 1.66 11.12 7.51
CA ILE A 39 2.47 11.55 8.65
C ILE A 39 3.57 10.54 8.96
N MET A 40 3.23 9.25 8.92
CA MET A 40 4.13 8.16 9.31
C MET A 40 5.31 8.01 8.37
N MET A 41 5.09 8.13 7.07
CA MET A 41 6.17 7.93 6.09
C MET A 41 7.30 8.97 6.29
N PRO A 42 7.04 10.30 6.38
CA PRO A 42 8.07 11.27 6.73
C PRO A 42 8.65 11.06 8.14
N ALA A 43 7.82 10.72 9.13
CA ALA A 43 8.28 10.53 10.51
C ALA A 43 9.25 9.35 10.65
N ILE A 44 8.95 8.21 10.02
CA ILE A 44 9.83 7.03 10.03
C ILE A 44 11.09 7.29 9.21
N LYS A 45 10.98 7.94 8.04
CA LYS A 45 12.15 8.38 7.27
C LYS A 45 13.06 9.30 8.09
N TYR A 46 12.48 10.23 8.84
CA TYR A 46 13.24 11.11 9.72
C TYR A 46 13.92 10.32 10.85
N ALA A 47 13.19 9.41 11.52
CA ALA A 47 13.74 8.57 12.57
C ALA A 47 14.90 7.69 12.06
N PHE A 48 14.75 7.04 10.90
CA PHE A 48 15.79 6.23 10.30
C PHE A 48 16.91 7.04 9.64
N GLY A 49 16.67 8.33 9.34
CA GLY A 49 17.67 9.27 8.83
C GLY A 49 18.90 9.41 9.72
N PHE A 50 18.76 9.15 11.03
CA PHE A 50 19.85 9.18 12.00
C PHE A 50 20.57 7.84 12.18
N THR A 51 20.18 6.80 11.43
CA THR A 51 20.71 5.44 11.58
C THR A 51 21.60 5.07 10.40
N SER A 52 22.47 4.06 10.58
CA SER A 52 23.28 3.51 9.50
C SER A 52 22.44 2.84 8.39
N LEU A 53 21.14 2.61 8.61
CA LEU A 53 20.21 2.03 7.64
C LEU A 53 20.11 2.85 6.34
N VAL A 54 20.35 4.17 6.39
CA VAL A 54 20.38 5.02 5.19
C VAL A 54 21.56 4.66 4.29
N ASN A 55 22.66 4.22 4.88
CA ASN A 55 23.88 3.84 4.17
C ASN A 55 23.92 2.34 3.83
N THR A 56 22.96 1.56 4.30
CA THR A 56 22.82 0.16 3.93
C THR A 56 22.13 0.05 2.58
N ASN A 57 22.84 -0.50 1.59
CA ASN A 57 22.26 -0.81 0.29
C ASN A 57 21.19 -1.90 0.47
N PHE A 58 19.99 -1.65 -0.08
CA PHE A 58 18.92 -2.63 -0.13
C PHE A 58 18.41 -2.77 -1.56
N GLN A 59 19.26 -3.37 -2.40
CA GLN A 59 18.96 -3.75 -3.77
C GLN A 59 18.76 -5.26 -3.85
N ILE A 60 17.51 -5.71 -3.94
CA ILE A 60 17.16 -7.14 -3.93
C ILE A 60 16.28 -7.51 -5.12
N LEU A 61 16.36 -8.80 -5.51
CA LEU A 61 15.70 -9.40 -6.68
C LEU A 61 16.11 -8.71 -8.00
N PRO A 62 17.32 -8.99 -8.51
CA PRO A 62 17.74 -8.50 -9.81
C PRO A 62 16.88 -9.18 -10.91
N ILE A 63 16.12 -8.40 -11.67
CA ILE A 63 15.25 -8.88 -12.76
C ILE A 63 15.65 -8.24 -14.09
N GLY A 64 16.93 -8.39 -14.43
CA GLY A 64 17.50 -8.00 -15.72
C GLY A 64 18.41 -6.77 -15.63
N HIS A 65 18.52 -6.07 -16.75
CA HIS A 65 19.35 -4.88 -16.88
C HIS A 65 18.49 -3.70 -17.36
N ASN A 66 18.74 -2.53 -16.79
CA ASN A 66 18.27 -1.25 -17.29
C ASN A 66 18.87 -0.97 -18.67
N LEU A 67 18.32 0.00 -19.40
CA LEU A 67 18.77 0.38 -20.74
C LEU A 67 20.24 0.88 -20.76
N ASP A 68 20.74 1.36 -19.63
CA ASP A 68 22.13 1.79 -19.42
C ASP A 68 23.09 0.63 -19.08
N GLY A 69 22.60 -0.60 -19.00
CA GLY A 69 23.36 -1.80 -18.64
C GLY A 69 23.47 -2.07 -17.12
N SER A 70 23.00 -1.16 -16.27
CA SER A 70 22.96 -1.38 -14.82
C SER A 70 21.94 -2.48 -14.45
N VAL A 71 22.17 -3.19 -13.35
CA VAL A 71 21.26 -4.27 -12.92
C VAL A 71 19.97 -3.66 -12.40
N TYR A 72 18.83 -4.11 -12.92
CA TYR A 72 17.52 -3.66 -12.48
C TYR A 72 17.05 -4.50 -11.28
N TYR A 73 16.78 -3.86 -10.14
CA TYR A 73 16.32 -4.52 -8.92
C TYR A 73 14.83 -4.24 -8.66
N VAL A 74 14.05 -5.26 -8.28
CA VAL A 74 12.63 -5.09 -7.88
C VAL A 74 12.50 -4.05 -6.77
N PHE A 75 13.39 -4.13 -5.78
CA PHE A 75 13.50 -3.16 -4.72
C PHE A 75 14.85 -2.48 -4.90
N ASP A 76 14.84 -1.31 -5.53
CA ASP A 76 16.04 -0.54 -5.83
C ASP A 76 16.21 0.62 -4.83
N TYR A 77 16.68 0.29 -3.63
CA TYR A 77 17.00 1.27 -2.60
C TYR A 77 18.51 1.37 -2.41
N ALA A 78 19.15 2.08 -3.34
CA ALA A 78 20.57 2.40 -3.26
C ALA A 78 20.92 3.14 -1.96
N SER A 79 22.13 2.93 -1.44
CA SER A 79 22.58 3.60 -0.23
C SER A 79 22.71 5.12 -0.41
N GLY A 80 22.65 5.83 0.72
CA GLY A 80 22.80 7.28 0.78
C GLY A 80 21.46 8.01 0.90
N ALA A 81 21.51 9.20 1.48
CA ALA A 81 20.32 10.01 1.70
C ALA A 81 19.71 10.50 0.37
N ILE A 82 18.37 10.49 0.28
CA ILE A 82 17.63 11.01 -0.89
C ILE A 82 17.95 12.47 -1.16
N SER A 83 18.16 13.27 -0.11
CA SER A 83 18.57 14.67 -0.21
C SER A 83 19.93 14.87 -0.88
N SER A 84 20.77 13.83 -0.92
CA SER A 84 22.11 13.84 -1.48
C SER A 84 22.19 13.06 -2.80
N GLY A 85 21.04 12.73 -3.40
CA GLY A 85 20.96 11.93 -4.64
C GLY A 85 21.11 10.41 -4.45
N GLY A 86 21.09 9.92 -3.20
CA GLY A 86 21.06 8.49 -2.91
C GLY A 86 19.65 7.87 -2.97
N GLY A 87 19.57 6.54 -2.92
CA GLY A 87 18.29 5.80 -2.99
C GLY A 87 17.53 5.70 -1.65
N GLY A 88 18.07 6.30 -0.57
CA GLY A 88 17.49 6.24 0.78
C GLY A 88 17.79 4.96 1.55
N GLY A 89 18.44 3.98 0.91
CA GLY A 89 18.88 2.72 1.51
C GLY A 89 17.76 1.90 2.16
N LEU A 90 18.18 0.97 3.01
CA LEU A 90 17.28 0.15 3.83
C LEU A 90 16.32 1.00 4.69
N ALA A 91 16.75 2.20 5.10
CA ALA A 91 15.91 3.13 5.84
C ALA A 91 14.63 3.50 5.09
N TYR A 92 14.73 3.81 3.79
CA TYR A 92 13.55 4.17 3.00
C TYR A 92 12.65 2.97 2.75
N PHE A 93 13.22 1.80 2.43
CA PHE A 93 12.45 0.56 2.29
C PHE A 93 11.64 0.25 3.55
N LEU A 94 12.28 0.24 4.72
CA LEU A 94 11.60 -0.02 5.99
C LEU A 94 10.56 1.04 6.30
N ALA A 95 10.80 2.31 5.95
CA ALA A 95 9.79 3.36 6.14
C ALA A 95 8.53 3.11 5.31
N VAL A 96 8.68 2.69 4.05
CA VAL A 96 7.57 2.31 3.17
C VAL A 96 6.83 1.10 3.76
N GLU A 97 7.55 0.00 4.03
CA GLU A 97 6.93 -1.25 4.45
C GLU A 97 6.25 -1.15 5.81
N ILE A 98 6.85 -0.47 6.80
CA ILE A 98 6.24 -0.27 8.11
C ILE A 98 4.96 0.57 8.00
N THR A 99 5.00 1.63 7.18
CA THR A 99 3.84 2.50 6.96
C THR A 99 2.70 1.72 6.30
N LEU A 100 3.00 0.96 5.24
CA LEU A 100 2.03 0.13 4.54
C LEU A 100 1.48 -0.98 5.45
N PHE A 101 2.34 -1.64 6.23
CA PHE A 101 1.94 -2.69 7.15
C PHE A 101 0.95 -2.16 8.21
N LEU A 102 1.22 -1.01 8.82
CA LEU A 102 0.32 -0.42 9.81
C LEU A 102 -1.02 0.00 9.21
N ALA A 103 -1.01 0.52 7.98
CA ALA A 103 -2.24 0.78 7.24
C ALA A 103 -3.04 -0.51 7.00
N GLN A 104 -2.37 -1.60 6.64
CA GLN A 104 -3.01 -2.90 6.47
C GLN A 104 -3.59 -3.46 7.77
N VAL A 105 -2.91 -3.28 8.90
CA VAL A 105 -3.44 -3.69 10.22
C VAL A 105 -4.74 -2.94 10.53
N ILE A 106 -4.80 -1.62 10.30
CA ILE A 106 -6.02 -0.84 10.52
C ILE A 106 -7.12 -1.26 9.55
N ASN A 107 -6.78 -1.44 8.26
CA ASN A 107 -7.72 -1.91 7.25
C ASN A 107 -8.30 -3.29 7.59
N PHE A 108 -7.49 -4.21 8.12
CA PHE A 108 -7.95 -5.52 8.57
C PHE A 108 -9.01 -5.38 9.69
N PHE A 109 -8.75 -4.56 10.70
CA PHE A 109 -9.72 -4.33 11.78
C PHE A 109 -10.97 -3.60 11.28
N LEU A 110 -10.83 -2.67 10.34
CA LEU A 110 -11.95 -1.99 9.69
C LEU A 110 -12.84 -2.99 8.94
N GLN A 111 -12.25 -3.79 8.06
CA GLN A 111 -12.97 -4.80 7.28
C GLN A 111 -13.64 -5.81 8.21
N ARG A 112 -12.95 -6.30 9.23
CA ARG A 112 -13.50 -7.27 10.17
C ARG A 112 -14.64 -6.70 11.03
N ASN A 113 -14.46 -5.52 11.64
CA ASN A 113 -15.38 -4.98 12.63
C ASN A 113 -16.59 -4.27 12.02
N VAL A 114 -16.41 -3.64 10.84
CA VAL A 114 -17.46 -2.81 10.21
C VAL A 114 -18.11 -3.52 9.03
N THR A 115 -17.31 -4.22 8.21
CA THR A 115 -17.77 -4.78 6.93
C THR A 115 -18.27 -6.22 7.08
N PHE A 116 -17.50 -7.11 7.71
CA PHE A 116 -17.81 -8.55 7.73
C PHE A 116 -18.39 -9.09 9.05
N LYS A 117 -18.32 -8.33 10.17
CA LYS A 117 -18.83 -8.72 11.51
C LYS A 117 -18.57 -10.20 11.86
N SER A 118 -17.41 -10.72 11.49
CA SER A 118 -17.16 -12.16 11.46
C SER A 118 -16.59 -12.69 12.79
N ASN A 119 -17.21 -13.78 13.28
CA ASN A 119 -16.78 -14.59 14.43
C ASN A 119 -15.69 -15.63 14.07
N ALA A 120 -15.10 -15.56 12.87
CA ALA A 120 -14.01 -16.45 12.49
C ALA A 120 -12.73 -16.17 13.31
N SER A 121 -11.86 -17.18 13.44
CA SER A 121 -10.63 -17.08 14.23
C SER A 121 -9.73 -15.96 13.72
N VAL A 122 -9.55 -14.92 14.54
CA VAL A 122 -8.79 -13.70 14.24
C VAL A 122 -7.41 -14.01 13.67
N VAL A 123 -6.73 -14.98 14.27
CA VAL A 123 -5.36 -15.36 13.93
C VAL A 123 -5.27 -15.91 12.50
N LYS A 124 -6.16 -16.81 12.08
CA LYS A 124 -6.10 -17.38 10.73
C LYS A 124 -6.38 -16.32 9.65
N ALA A 125 -7.35 -15.45 9.89
CA ALA A 125 -7.66 -14.35 8.98
C ALA A 125 -6.50 -13.34 8.88
N ALA A 126 -5.89 -12.98 10.02
CA ALA A 126 -4.75 -12.09 10.05
C ALA A 126 -3.52 -12.67 9.33
N VAL A 127 -3.24 -13.97 9.51
CA VAL A 127 -2.13 -14.65 8.82
C VAL A 127 -2.36 -14.67 7.31
N TRP A 128 -3.55 -15.03 6.84
CA TRP A 128 -3.85 -15.02 5.40
C TRP A 128 -3.82 -13.61 4.81
N TYR A 129 -4.33 -12.61 5.54
CA TYR A 129 -4.28 -11.22 5.12
C TYR A 129 -2.84 -10.71 5.03
N PHE A 130 -1.98 -11.09 5.99
CA PHE A 130 -0.56 -10.76 5.98
C PHE A 130 0.17 -11.42 4.80
N ILE A 131 -0.04 -12.72 4.58
CA ILE A 131 0.55 -13.44 3.43
C ILE A 131 0.11 -12.79 2.11
N ALA A 132 -1.19 -12.48 1.99
CA ALA A 132 -1.74 -11.80 0.83
C ALA A 132 -1.05 -10.45 0.60
N TRP A 133 -0.93 -9.63 1.66
CA TRP A 133 -0.25 -8.35 1.59
C TRP A 133 1.21 -8.50 1.14
N VAL A 134 1.98 -9.43 1.71
CA VAL A 134 3.39 -9.66 1.31
C VAL A 134 3.47 -10.04 -0.17
N LEU A 135 2.68 -11.02 -0.62
CA LEU A 135 2.68 -11.45 -2.02
C LEU A 135 2.26 -10.32 -2.97
N ILE A 136 1.28 -9.51 -2.57
CA ILE A 136 0.80 -8.35 -3.30
C ILE A 136 1.89 -7.29 -3.41
N SER A 137 2.53 -6.91 -2.30
CA SER A 137 3.58 -5.89 -2.28
C SER A 137 4.77 -6.31 -3.13
N VAL A 138 5.24 -7.56 -2.99
CA VAL A 138 6.36 -8.08 -3.78
C VAL A 138 5.99 -8.18 -5.27
N GLY A 139 4.80 -8.69 -5.60
CA GLY A 139 4.34 -8.81 -6.97
C GLY A 139 4.18 -7.45 -7.65
N ALA A 140 3.60 -6.47 -6.94
CA ALA A 140 3.44 -5.11 -7.45
C ALA A 140 4.79 -4.41 -7.68
N ALA A 141 5.73 -4.53 -6.73
CA ALA A 141 7.08 -4.00 -6.90
C ALA A 141 7.79 -4.66 -8.10
N ALA A 142 7.71 -5.99 -8.23
CA ALA A 142 8.37 -6.72 -9.30
C ALA A 142 7.82 -6.34 -10.68
N LEU A 143 6.48 -6.22 -10.77
CA LEU A 143 5.83 -5.80 -12.01
C LEU A 143 6.13 -4.34 -12.35
N GLN A 144 6.05 -3.43 -11.37
CA GLN A 144 6.45 -2.02 -11.57
C GLN A 144 7.84 -1.93 -12.17
N GLY A 145 8.73 -2.80 -11.74
CA GLY A 145 10.06 -2.83 -12.29
C GLY A 145 10.23 -3.21 -13.74
N LEU A 146 9.34 -4.04 -14.26
CA LEU A 146 9.40 -4.48 -15.65
C LEU A 146 8.90 -3.40 -16.63
N TYR A 147 7.94 -2.57 -16.21
CA TYR A 147 7.31 -1.60 -17.10
C TYR A 147 7.65 -0.15 -16.80
N LYS A 148 8.04 0.22 -15.57
CA LYS A 148 8.24 1.62 -15.20
C LYS A 148 9.40 2.25 -15.98
N THR A 149 10.57 1.64 -15.95
CA THR A 149 11.76 2.14 -16.66
C THR A 149 11.52 2.36 -18.16
N PRO A 150 11.08 1.35 -18.96
CA PRO A 150 10.90 1.55 -20.40
C PRO A 150 9.82 2.59 -20.75
N ILE A 151 8.81 2.77 -19.89
CA ILE A 151 7.76 3.78 -20.09
C ILE A 151 8.32 5.19 -19.84
N TYR A 152 9.05 5.38 -18.75
CA TYR A 152 9.67 6.68 -18.46
C TYR A 152 10.66 7.06 -19.54
N ASP A 153 11.52 6.13 -19.97
CA ASP A 153 12.51 6.39 -21.02
C ASP A 153 11.85 6.76 -22.35
N PHE A 154 10.78 6.06 -22.73
CA PHE A 154 10.04 6.35 -23.95
C PHE A 154 9.40 7.76 -23.93
N PHE A 155 8.69 8.09 -22.85
CA PHE A 155 7.98 9.37 -22.78
C PHE A 155 8.92 10.56 -22.50
N MET A 156 9.96 10.38 -21.69
CA MET A 156 10.98 11.41 -21.48
C MET A 156 11.79 11.67 -22.75
N GLY A 157 12.13 10.62 -23.51
CA GLY A 157 12.81 10.76 -24.80
C GLY A 157 11.95 11.43 -25.88
N MET A 158 10.64 11.21 -25.87
CA MET A 158 9.72 11.78 -26.88
C MET A 158 9.28 13.22 -26.57
N MET A 159 9.04 13.54 -25.29
CA MET A 159 8.34 14.77 -24.88
C MET A 159 9.20 15.69 -23.99
N GLY A 160 10.45 15.32 -23.72
CA GLY A 160 11.34 16.00 -22.78
C GLY A 160 11.05 15.62 -21.32
N GLU A 161 12.02 15.86 -20.42
CA GLU A 161 11.95 15.37 -19.03
C GLU A 161 10.69 15.79 -18.28
N GLY A 162 10.26 17.06 -18.41
CA GLY A 162 9.13 17.59 -17.65
C GLY A 162 7.77 16.98 -18.06
N ALA A 163 7.41 17.11 -19.33
CA ALA A 163 6.13 16.59 -19.85
C ALA A 163 6.14 15.06 -19.93
N GLY A 164 7.28 14.47 -20.30
CA GLY A 164 7.46 13.02 -20.38
C GLY A 164 7.33 12.32 -19.03
N MET A 165 7.90 12.88 -17.96
CA MET A 165 7.74 12.34 -16.60
C MET A 165 6.27 12.37 -16.16
N THR A 166 5.55 13.47 -16.42
CA THR A 166 4.13 13.58 -16.07
C THR A 166 3.27 12.55 -16.80
N VAL A 167 3.51 12.36 -18.11
CA VAL A 167 2.78 11.36 -18.89
C VAL A 167 3.14 9.94 -18.44
N ALA A 168 4.42 9.68 -18.17
CA ALA A 168 4.87 8.39 -17.64
C ALA A 168 4.26 8.08 -16.27
N ASP A 169 4.14 9.06 -15.37
CA ASP A 169 3.46 8.91 -14.07
C ASP A 169 2.00 8.50 -14.27
N ILE A 170 1.27 9.17 -15.17
CA ILE A 170 -0.13 8.86 -15.45
C ILE A 170 -0.27 7.44 -16.00
N ILE A 171 0.55 7.08 -17.00
CA ILE A 171 0.49 5.77 -17.65
C ILE A 171 0.88 4.66 -16.67
N THR A 172 1.93 4.84 -15.89
CA THR A 172 2.35 3.86 -14.89
C THR A 172 1.32 3.72 -13.77
N MET A 173 0.63 4.80 -13.38
CA MET A 173 -0.49 4.72 -12.45
C MET A 173 -1.65 3.90 -13.04
N LEU A 174 -2.02 4.12 -14.31
CA LEU A 174 -3.08 3.35 -14.98
C LEU A 174 -2.72 1.87 -15.11
N ILE A 175 -1.48 1.56 -15.49
CA ILE A 175 -0.99 0.17 -15.57
C ILE A 175 -0.99 -0.47 -14.18
N ASN A 176 -0.55 0.26 -13.16
CA ASN A 176 -0.60 -0.21 -11.78
C ASN A 176 -2.04 -0.51 -11.36
N CYS A 177 -3.03 0.31 -11.72
CA CYS A 177 -4.44 0.04 -11.47
C CYS A 177 -4.94 -1.22 -12.20
N VAL A 178 -4.57 -1.41 -13.47
CA VAL A 178 -4.97 -2.58 -14.26
C VAL A 178 -4.33 -3.85 -13.70
N ILE A 179 -3.03 -3.84 -13.45
CA ILE A 179 -2.31 -4.97 -12.84
C ILE A 179 -2.85 -5.27 -11.46
N SER A 180 -3.07 -4.25 -10.64
CA SER A 180 -3.73 -4.39 -9.34
C SER A 180 -5.06 -5.12 -9.51
N PHE A 181 -5.91 -4.72 -10.44
CA PHE A 181 -7.16 -5.42 -10.69
C PHE A 181 -6.94 -6.89 -11.11
N TRP A 182 -6.10 -7.17 -12.11
CA TRP A 182 -5.93 -8.52 -12.68
C TRP A 182 -5.10 -9.49 -11.85
N VAL A 183 -4.17 -9.00 -11.02
CA VAL A 183 -3.36 -9.82 -10.11
C VAL A 183 -4.07 -9.93 -8.76
N PHE A 184 -4.66 -8.84 -8.25
CA PHE A 184 -5.36 -8.89 -6.97
C PHE A 184 -6.68 -9.64 -7.06
N PHE A 185 -7.42 -9.58 -8.17
CA PHE A 185 -8.71 -10.26 -8.28
C PHE A 185 -8.61 -11.80 -8.15
N PRO A 186 -7.71 -12.51 -8.86
CA PRO A 186 -7.53 -13.96 -8.68
C PRO A 186 -7.02 -14.32 -7.28
N ILE A 187 -6.09 -13.55 -6.72
CA ILE A 187 -5.54 -13.80 -5.38
C ILE A 187 -6.63 -13.63 -4.31
N MET A 188 -7.38 -12.53 -4.37
CA MET A 188 -8.55 -12.31 -3.51
C MET A 188 -9.58 -13.43 -3.69
N LYS A 189 -9.85 -13.87 -4.92
CA LYS A 189 -10.78 -14.98 -5.18
C LYS A 189 -10.31 -16.32 -4.60
N ILE A 190 -9.00 -16.57 -4.56
CA ILE A 190 -8.43 -17.79 -3.95
C ILE A 190 -8.50 -17.71 -2.42
N ILE A 191 -8.18 -16.55 -1.83
CA ILE A 191 -8.18 -16.33 -0.37
C ILE A 191 -9.60 -16.29 0.18
N PHE A 192 -10.50 -15.57 -0.49
CA PHE A 192 -11.90 -15.42 -0.16
C PHE A 192 -12.78 -16.40 -0.94
N LYS A 193 -12.27 -17.59 -1.30
CA LYS A 193 -13.15 -18.69 -1.69
C LYS A 193 -14.15 -18.86 -0.56
N GLU A 194 -15.38 -18.43 -0.81
CA GLU A 194 -16.49 -18.58 0.12
C GLU A 194 -16.50 -20.05 0.52
N LYS A 195 -16.30 -20.32 1.81
CA LYS A 195 -16.96 -21.48 2.38
C LYS A 195 -18.44 -21.13 2.28
N GLU A 196 -19.07 -21.58 1.20
CA GLU A 196 -20.52 -21.71 1.15
C GLU A 196 -20.94 -22.33 2.49
N ALA A 197 -21.82 -21.61 3.18
CA ALA A 197 -22.36 -22.01 4.47
C ALA A 197 -23.17 -23.30 4.34
#